data_AF-A0A6C1STJ3-F1
#
_entry.id   AF-A0A6C1STJ3-F1
#
_cell.length_a   1.000
_cell.length_b   1.000
_cell.length_c   1.000
_cell.angle_alpha   90.00
_cell.angle_beta   90.00
_cell.angle_gamma   90.00
#
_symmetry.space_group_name_H-M   'P 1'
#
loop_
_entity.id
_entity.type
_entity.pdbx_description
1 polymer ?
#
loop_
_entity_poly.entity_id
_entity_poly.type
_entity_poly.pdbx_seq_one_letter_code
_entity_poly.pdbx_strand_id
1 'polypeptide(L)'
;MSLQTSYEVYTQASPGGRWLLDSVHGERDLAIHEGRKMLGERRIAAVRVIQETLAPDGHPSLTRTVFHAEQGHAGRRATADTHAAAALPASVDEPAPAQASFTRYIIILVLSVSGIGLAAIAAMMALMSLLEG
;
A
#
# COMPACT_ATOMS: atom_id res chain seq x y z
N MET A 1 -18.15 5.77 18.63
CA MET A 1 -17.53 4.94 17.58
C MET A 1 -16.06 4.81 17.91
N SER A 2 -15.48 3.62 17.83
CA SER A 2 -14.07 3.36 18.18
C SER A 2 -13.15 3.73 17.02
N LEU A 3 -12.07 4.47 17.29
CA LEU A 3 -11.00 4.69 16.33
C LEU A 3 -10.29 3.36 16.06
N GLN A 4 -10.20 2.95 14.79
CA GLN A 4 -9.44 1.77 14.42
C GLN A 4 -8.00 2.20 14.13
N THR A 5 -7.04 1.64 14.86
CA THR A 5 -5.61 1.90 14.65
C THR A 5 -4.92 0.63 14.16
N SER A 6 -4.13 0.75 13.11
CA SER A 6 -3.28 -0.30 12.56
C SER A 6 -1.83 0.18 12.44
N TYR A 7 -0.90 -0.77 12.46
CA TYR A 7 0.52 -0.54 12.30
C TYR A 7 1.03 -1.36 11.12
N GLU A 8 1.49 -0.68 10.08
CA GLU A 8 1.97 -1.27 8.84
C GLU A 8 3.49 -1.28 8.80
N VAL A 9 4.08 -2.43 8.51
CA VAL A 9 5.52 -2.61 8.37
C VAL A 9 5.85 -2.62 6.89
N TYR A 10 6.72 -1.70 6.46
CA TYR A 10 7.22 -1.63 5.11
C TYR A 10 8.70 -1.91 5.07
N THR A 11 9.12 -2.68 4.08
CA THR A 11 10.52 -3.02 3.82
C THR A 11 10.98 -2.44 2.48
N GLN A 12 12.27 -2.18 2.37
CA GLN A 12 12.91 -1.75 1.14
C GLN A 12 14.16 -2.61 0.93
N ALA A 13 14.28 -3.25 -0.23
CA ALA A 13 15.39 -4.15 -0.52
C ALA A 13 16.71 -3.43 -0.87
N SER A 14 16.61 -2.23 -1.47
CA SER A 14 17.77 -1.42 -1.88
C SER A 14 17.54 0.05 -1.51
N PRO A 15 18.57 0.83 -1.11
CA PRO A 15 18.42 2.24 -0.80
C PRO A 15 17.77 3.01 -1.95
N GLY A 16 16.73 3.80 -1.64
CA GLY A 16 15.95 4.53 -2.65
C GLY A 16 15.06 3.65 -3.54
N GLY A 17 14.95 2.35 -3.24
CA GLY A 17 14.07 1.42 -3.93
C GLY A 17 12.60 1.59 -3.57
N ARG A 18 11.76 0.69 -4.09
CA ARG A 18 10.33 0.67 -3.77
C ARG A 18 10.09 0.15 -2.36
N TRP A 19 9.23 0.84 -1.61
CA TRP A 19 8.68 0.33 -0.35
C TRP A 19 7.64 -0.74 -0.62
N LEU A 20 7.79 -1.89 0.02
CA LEU A 20 6.85 -3.01 -0.04
C LEU A 20 6.20 -3.17 1.33
N LEU A 21 4.88 -3.31 1.36
CA LEU A 21 4.18 -3.67 2.58
C LEU A 21 4.49 -5.14 2.88
N ASP A 22 4.99 -5.40 4.08
CA ASP A 22 5.36 -6.75 4.52
C ASP A 22 4.27 -7.34 5.42
N SER A 23 3.92 -6.61 6.49
CA SER A 23 2.94 -7.06 7.48
C SER A 23 2.14 -5.91 8.10
N VAL A 24 1.00 -6.23 8.70
CA VAL A 24 0.10 -5.30 9.39
C VAL A 24 -0.26 -5.86 10.76
N HIS A 25 -0.17 -5.03 11.79
CA HIS A 25 -0.43 -5.41 13.19
C HIS A 25 -1.40 -4.45 13.87
N GLY A 26 -2.08 -4.94 14.91
CA GLY A 26 -2.92 -4.11 15.79
C GLY A 26 -2.12 -3.42 16.90
N GLU A 27 -0.89 -3.87 17.17
CA GLU A 27 -0.07 -3.38 18.29
C GLU A 27 1.23 -2.76 17.80
N ARG A 28 1.55 -1.58 18.35
CA ARG A 28 2.74 -0.79 17.97
C ARG A 28 4.04 -1.55 18.22
N ASP A 29 4.19 -2.09 19.42
CA ASP A 29 5.48 -2.63 19.85
C ASP A 29 5.78 -3.95 19.14
N LEU A 30 4.75 -4.73 18.80
CA LEU A 30 4.87 -5.91 17.95
C LEU A 30 5.38 -5.53 16.55
N ALA A 31 4.75 -4.54 15.89
CA ALA A 31 5.16 -4.08 14.56
C ALA A 31 6.61 -3.55 14.55
N ILE A 32 7.01 -2.82 15.60
CA ILE A 32 8.38 -2.32 15.74
C ILE A 32 9.37 -3.46 15.99
N HIS A 33 9.01 -4.44 16.81
CA HIS A 33 9.85 -5.61 17.06
C HIS A 33 10.09 -6.39 15.77
N GLU A 34 9.03 -6.63 15.00
CA GLU A 34 9.10 -7.30 13.70
C GLU A 34 9.95 -6.52 12.70
N GLY A 35 9.73 -5.21 12.58
CA GLY A 35 10.53 -4.36 11.71
C GLY A 35 12.02 -4.33 12.08
N ARG A 36 12.35 -4.39 13.37
CA ARG A 36 13.77 -4.51 13.82
C ARG A 36 14.37 -5.86 13.45
N LYS A 37 13.61 -6.94 13.58
CA LYS A 37 14.04 -8.29 13.20
C LYS A 37 14.37 -8.34 11.69
N MET A 38 13.50 -7.77 10.86
CA MET A 38 13.68 -7.70 9.40
C MET A 38 14.92 -6.91 8.99
N LEU A 39 15.25 -5.82 9.69
CA LEU A 39 16.46 -5.04 9.39
C LEU A 39 17.77 -5.86 9.57
N GLY A 40 17.73 -6.92 10.38
CA GLY A 40 18.85 -7.86 10.55
C GLY A 40 19.07 -8.77 9.34
N GLU A 41 18.14 -8.80 8.39
CA GLU A 41 18.26 -9.63 7.19
C GLU A 41 19.13 -8.96 6.12
N ARG A 42 20.01 -9.73 5.49
CA ARG A 42 20.96 -9.22 4.47
C ARG A 42 20.28 -8.67 3.20
N ARG A 43 19.00 -8.94 3.00
CA ARG A 43 18.24 -8.54 1.81
C ARG A 43 17.43 -7.27 2.01
N ILE A 44 17.39 -6.75 3.23
CA ILE A 44 16.56 -5.61 3.61
C ILE A 44 17.48 -4.42 3.91
N ALA A 45 17.39 -3.40 3.06
CA ALA A 45 18.15 -2.16 3.19
C ALA A 45 17.48 -1.17 4.15
N ALA A 46 16.15 -1.14 4.22
CA ALA A 46 15.44 -0.24 5.13
C ALA A 46 14.10 -0.81 5.59
N VAL A 47 13.66 -0.37 6.76
CA VAL A 47 12.38 -0.70 7.35
C VAL A 47 11.73 0.55 7.93
N ARG A 48 10.44 0.75 7.65
CA ARG A 48 9.62 1.78 8.29
C ARG A 48 8.34 1.15 8.84
N VAL A 49 7.88 1.64 9.98
CA VAL A 49 6.57 1.29 10.54
C VAL A 49 5.72 2.54 10.56
N ILE A 50 4.52 2.42 10.03
CA ILE A 50 3.55 3.49 9.90
C ILE A 50 2.33 3.12 10.75
N GLN A 51 1.88 4.06 11.57
CA GLN A 51 0.58 4.00 12.22
C GLN A 51 -0.45 4.61 11.29
N GLU A 52 -1.53 3.89 11.02
CA GLU A 52 -2.72 4.42 10.38
C GLU A 52 -3.86 4.44 11.38
N THR A 53 -4.58 5.55 11.44
CA THR A 53 -5.77 5.70 12.30
C THR A 53 -6.95 6.09 11.44
N LEU A 54 -7.93 5.21 11.37
CA LEU A 54 -9.15 5.40 10.59
C LEU A 54 -10.12 6.27 11.37
N ALA A 55 -10.44 7.44 10.82
CA ALA A 55 -11.48 8.31 11.36
C ALA A 55 -12.86 7.74 10.99
N PRO A 56 -13.81 7.63 11.93
CA PRO A 56 -15.13 7.06 11.67
C PRO A 56 -16.01 7.91 10.73
N ASP A 57 -15.60 9.14 10.43
CA ASP A 57 -16.48 10.18 9.89
C ASP A 57 -16.22 10.49 8.40
N GLY A 58 -15.53 9.60 7.67
CA GLY A 58 -15.15 9.81 6.27
C GLY A 58 -14.03 10.85 6.07
N HIS A 59 -13.42 11.30 7.17
CA HIS A 59 -12.21 12.11 7.16
C HIS A 59 -10.99 11.27 6.72
N PRO A 60 -9.96 11.91 6.14
CA PRO A 60 -8.73 11.22 5.73
C PRO A 60 -8.10 10.48 6.92
N SER A 61 -7.61 9.27 6.67
CA SER A 61 -6.88 8.50 7.67
C SER A 61 -5.63 9.26 8.12
N LEU A 62 -5.37 9.26 9.44
CA LEU A 62 -4.19 9.90 9.98
C LEU A 62 -3.03 8.92 9.94
N THR A 63 -2.00 9.28 9.19
CA THR A 63 -0.84 8.42 8.93
C THR A 63 0.40 9.00 9.60
N ARG A 64 1.07 8.23 10.45
CA ARG A 64 2.26 8.65 11.18
C ARG A 64 3.35 7.60 11.16
N THR A 65 4.56 7.95 10.73
CA THR A 65 5.72 7.05 10.88
C THR A 65 6.12 6.95 12.35
N VAL A 66 6.09 5.73 12.90
CA VAL A 66 6.43 5.45 14.31
C VAL A 66 7.79 4.78 14.47
N PHE A 67 8.35 4.24 13.39
CA PHE A 67 9.70 3.70 13.32
C PHE A 67 10.25 3.84 11.91
N HIS A 68 11.54 4.14 11.79
CA HIS A 68 12.27 4.13 10.54
C HIS A 68 13.73 3.81 10.84
N ALA A 69 14.30 2.85 10.11
CA ALA A 69 15.70 2.46 10.22
C ALA A 69 16.23 1.95 8.88
N GLU A 70 17.51 2.22 8.63
CA GLU A 70 18.22 1.78 7.42
C GLU A 70 19.47 0.99 7.83
N GLN A 71 19.78 -0.06 7.06
CA GLN A 71 20.92 -0.92 7.28
C GLN A 71 22.20 -0.13 6.99
N GLY A 72 23.09 -0.02 8.00
CA GLY A 72 24.33 0.76 7.89
C GLY A 72 24.22 2.23 8.35
N HIS A 73 23.02 2.74 8.62
CA HIS A 73 22.82 4.01 9.32
C HIS A 73 22.25 3.75 10.72
N ALA A 74 23.17 3.41 11.64
CA ALA A 74 22.85 3.31 13.05
C ALA A 74 22.44 4.69 13.60
N GLY A 75 21.13 4.91 13.72
CA GLY A 75 20.58 5.88 14.67
C GLY A 75 20.37 7.30 14.14
N ARG A 76 19.33 7.49 13.33
CA ARG A 76 18.58 8.75 13.38
C ARG A 76 17.18 8.45 13.89
N ARG A 77 17.01 8.61 15.21
CA ARG A 77 15.72 8.59 15.88
C ARG A 77 14.80 9.55 15.12
N ALA A 78 13.83 9.00 14.38
CA ALA A 78 12.87 9.80 13.64
C ALA A 78 12.15 10.73 14.62
N THR A 79 12.52 12.01 14.59
CA THR A 79 11.74 13.08 15.20
C THR A 79 10.39 13.05 14.51
N ALA A 80 9.34 13.00 15.32
CA ALA A 80 7.97 13.02 14.86
C ALA A 80 7.70 14.36 14.16
N ASP A 81 7.69 14.35 12.84
CA ASP A 81 7.09 15.44 12.09
C ASP A 81 5.58 15.36 12.28
N THR A 82 5.15 16.21 13.22
CA THR A 82 3.78 16.55 13.52
C THR A 82 3.17 17.19 12.28
N HIS A 83 1.92 16.83 11.97
CA HIS A 83 1.09 17.53 11.01
C HIS A 83 1.23 19.05 11.15
N ALA A 84 1.82 19.70 10.14
CA ALA A 84 1.69 21.14 9.93
C ALA A 84 0.74 21.35 8.76
N ALA A 85 -0.54 21.55 9.09
CA ALA A 85 -1.46 22.26 8.21
C ALA A 85 -1.09 23.76 8.22
N ALA A 86 -1.16 24.36 7.03
CA ALA A 86 -1.18 25.79 6.70
C ALA A 86 0.15 26.59 6.72
N ALA A 87 0.72 26.83 5.53
CA ALA A 87 0.64 28.11 4.81
C ALA A 87 1.49 28.06 3.50
N LEU A 88 0.87 28.45 2.38
CA LEU A 88 1.49 28.56 1.05
C LEU A 88 2.65 29.58 1.04
N PRO A 89 3.60 29.45 0.10
CA PRO A 89 3.56 30.37 -1.04
C PRO A 89 3.58 29.65 -2.39
N ALA A 90 2.98 30.33 -3.37
CA ALA A 90 2.83 29.89 -4.74
C ALA A 90 4.16 29.64 -5.45
N SER A 91 4.30 28.44 -6.00
CA SER A 91 5.04 28.19 -7.24
C SER A 91 4.17 27.26 -8.09
N VAL A 92 3.69 27.80 -9.21
CA VAL A 92 3.12 27.02 -10.29
C VAL A 92 4.25 26.15 -10.85
N ASP A 93 4.11 24.84 -10.74
CA ASP A 93 4.82 23.91 -11.61
C ASP A 93 3.85 22.79 -12.01
N GLU A 94 3.91 22.49 -13.29
CA GLU A 94 2.96 21.68 -14.07
C GLU A 94 2.76 20.26 -13.50
N PRO A 95 1.53 19.72 -13.43
CA PRO A 95 1.31 18.36 -12.97
C PRO A 95 1.81 17.35 -14.01
N ALA A 96 2.95 16.71 -13.74
CA ALA A 96 3.40 15.53 -14.48
C ALA A 96 2.34 14.40 -14.38
N PRO A 97 1.84 13.83 -15.50
CA PRO A 97 0.80 12.81 -15.47
C PRO A 97 1.38 11.43 -15.07
N ALA A 98 1.55 11.19 -13.77
CA ALA A 98 1.93 9.89 -13.24
C ALA A 98 0.67 9.05 -12.91
N GLN A 99 -0.07 8.58 -13.91
CA GLN A 99 -1.14 7.59 -13.69
C GLN A 99 -1.39 6.62 -14.86
N ALA A 100 -0.36 6.31 -15.66
CA ALA A 100 -0.50 5.39 -16.79
C ALA A 100 -0.61 3.88 -16.39
N SER A 101 -0.24 3.49 -15.16
CA SER A 101 -0.18 2.07 -14.77
C SER A 101 -1.47 1.54 -14.12
N PHE A 102 -2.19 2.37 -13.36
CA PHE A 102 -3.40 1.92 -12.66
C PHE A 102 -4.59 1.76 -13.61
N THR A 103 -4.80 2.74 -14.50
CA THR A 103 -5.83 2.67 -15.56
C THR A 103 -5.61 1.48 -16.49
N ARG A 104 -4.35 1.19 -16.84
CA ARG A 104 -4.01 0.03 -17.68
C ARG A 104 -4.31 -1.30 -16.97
N TYR A 105 -4.06 -1.39 -15.66
CA TYR A 105 -4.39 -2.59 -14.88
C TYR A 105 -5.90 -2.80 -14.77
N ILE A 106 -6.68 -1.74 -14.53
CA ILE A 106 -8.15 -1.81 -14.49
C ILE A 106 -8.72 -2.23 -15.85
N ILE A 107 -8.24 -1.65 -16.95
CA ILE A 107 -8.69 -2.00 -18.30
C ILE A 107 -8.41 -3.48 -18.58
N ILE A 108 -7.20 -3.97 -18.27
CA ILE A 108 -6.84 -5.38 -18.47
C ILE A 108 -7.73 -6.30 -17.61
N LEU A 109 -7.94 -5.95 -16.34
CA LEU A 109 -8.77 -6.74 -15.42
C LEU A 109 -10.22 -6.86 -15.95
N VAL A 110 -10.83 -5.74 -16.35
CA VAL A 110 -12.21 -5.71 -16.87
C VAL A 110 -12.31 -6.51 -18.17
N LEU A 111 -11.36 -6.34 -19.10
CA LEU A 111 -11.34 -7.11 -20.35
C LEU A 111 -11.19 -8.62 -20.11
N SER A 112 -10.34 -9.03 -19.17
CA SER A 112 -10.16 -10.45 -18.83
C SER A 112 -11.41 -11.06 -18.21
N VAL A 113 -12.07 -10.37 -17.26
CA VAL A 113 -13.27 -10.89 -16.60
C VAL A 113 -14.46 -10.95 -17.57
N SER A 114 -14.64 -9.93 -18.43
CA SER A 114 -15.71 -9.92 -19.43
C SER A 114 -15.51 -10.97 -20.54
N GLY A 115 -14.27 -11.20 -20.98
CA GLY A 115 -13.97 -12.21 -22.00
C GLY A 115 -14.23 -13.64 -21.52
N ILE A 116 -13.83 -13.96 -20.29
CA ILE A 116 -14.04 -15.30 -19.70
C ILE A 116 -15.53 -15.56 -19.46
N GLY A 117 -16.27 -14.54 -18.97
CA GLY A 117 -17.72 -14.66 -18.74
C GLY A 117 -18.51 -14.94 -20.02
N LEU A 118 -18.23 -14.22 -21.12
CA LEU A 118 -18.92 -14.44 -22.39
C LEU A 118 -18.59 -15.80 -23.02
N ALA A 119 -17.35 -16.27 -22.92
CA ALA A 119 -16.96 -17.58 -23.42
C ALA A 119 -17.66 -18.72 -22.67
N ALA A 120 -17.81 -18.61 -21.34
CA ALA A 120 -18.52 -19.60 -20.55
C ALA A 120 -20.02 -19.66 -20.90
N ILE A 121 -20.66 -18.50 -21.10
CA ILE A 121 -22.07 -18.43 -21.49
C ILE A 121 -22.27 -19.01 -22.90
N ALA A 122 -21.41 -18.68 -23.86
CA ALA A 122 -21.48 -19.22 -25.21
C ALA A 122 -21.28 -20.75 -25.24
N ALA A 123 -20.32 -21.27 -24.46
CA ALA A 123 -20.11 -22.71 -24.33
C ALA A 123 -21.31 -23.42 -23.69
N MET A 124 -21.94 -22.81 -22.68
CA MET A 124 -23.11 -23.37 -22.03
C MET A 124 -24.33 -23.40 -22.96
N MET A 125 -24.55 -22.33 -23.73
CA MET A 125 -25.63 -22.27 -24.73
C MET A 125 -25.41 -23.30 -25.85
N ALA A 126 -24.17 -23.44 -26.35
CA ALA A 126 -23.85 -24.44 -27.37
C ALA A 126 -24.06 -25.88 -26.87
N LEU A 127 -23.74 -26.15 -25.60
CA LEU A 127 -23.97 -27.45 -24.98
C LEU A 127 -25.47 -27.74 -24.79
N MET A 128 -26.28 -26.75 -24.38
CA MET A 128 -27.72 -26.91 -24.27
C MET A 128 -28.38 -27.18 -25.63
N SER A 129 -27.98 -26.47 -26.69
CA SER A 129 -28.49 -26.71 -28.05
C SER A 129 -28.13 -28.09 -28.60
N LEU A 130 -27.05 -28.71 -28.12
CA LEU A 130 -26.65 -30.07 -28.52
C LEU A 130 -27.41 -31.18 -27.77
N LEU A 131 -28.01 -30.85 -26.62
CA LEU A 131 -28.78 -31.80 -25.80
C LEU A 131 -30.28 -31.78 -26.15
N GLU A 132 -30.76 -30.70 -26.77
CA GLU A 132 -32.17 -30.51 -27.13
C GLU A 132 -32.49 -30.82 -28.61
N GLY A 133 -31.47 -31.12 -29.44
CA GLY A 133 -31.61 -31.51 -30.85
C GLY A 133 -31.29 -32.97 -31.09
#